data_AF-A0A535Q1E4-F1
#
_entry.id   AF-A0A535Q1E4-F1
#
_cell.length_a   1.000
_cell.length_b   1.000
_cell.length_c   1.000
_cell.angle_alpha   90.00
_cell.angle_beta   90.00
_cell.angle_gamma   90.00
#
_symmetry.space_group_name_H-M   'P 1'
#
loop_
_entity.id
_entity.type
_entity.pdbx_description
1 polymer ?
#
loop_
_entity_poly.entity_id
_entity_poly.type
_entity_poly.pdbx_seq_one_letter_code
_entity_poly.pdbx_strand_id
1 'polypeptide(L)' 'MAEADDVYFSVPGVATVRWDAPHSTVFVEWDGWANTAEFNALLDAEVKALREHTCSRLLADCRRQRVLNPADQER' A
#
# COMPACT_ATOMS: atom_id res chain seq x y z
N MET A 1 -8.64 -17.37 -15.67
CA MET A 1 -8.13 -17.58 -14.30
C MET A 1 -7.56 -16.24 -13.87
N ALA A 2 -8.04 -15.65 -12.77
CA ALA A 2 -7.38 -14.47 -12.21
C ALA A 2 -5.99 -14.93 -11.74
N GLU A 3 -4.94 -14.39 -12.34
CA GLU A 3 -3.59 -14.56 -11.81
C GLU A 3 -3.61 -13.99 -10.39
N ALA A 4 -2.98 -14.69 -9.44
CA ALA A 4 -2.86 -14.18 -8.08
C ALA A 4 -2.03 -12.91 -8.17
N ASP A 5 -2.66 -11.76 -7.91
CA ASP A 5 -1.96 -10.48 -7.84
C ASP A 5 -0.79 -10.61 -6.84
N ASP A 6 0.41 -10.20 -7.26
CA ASP A 6 1.59 -10.22 -6.41
C ASP A 6 1.36 -9.29 -5.21
N VAL A 7 1.31 -9.84 -4.00
CA VAL A 7 1.09 -9.08 -2.76
C VAL A 7 2.43 -8.73 -2.13
N TYR A 8 2.66 -7.42 -1.93
CA TYR A 8 3.91 -6.86 -1.40
C TYR A 8 3.81 -6.50 0.08
N PHE A 9 2.61 -6.15 0.54
CA PHE A 9 2.32 -5.82 1.92
C PHE A 9 0.88 -6.22 2.22
N SER A 10 0.63 -6.82 3.38
CA SER A 10 -0.72 -7.19 3.81
C SER A 10 -0.75 -7.23 5.32
N VAL A 11 -1.19 -6.14 5.94
CA VAL A 11 -1.38 -6.05 7.39
C VAL A 11 -2.84 -5.71 7.68
N PRO A 12 -3.61 -6.62 8.30
CA PRO A 12 -5.00 -6.39 8.66
C PRO A 12 -5.17 -5.15 9.55
N GLY A 13 -6.17 -4.32 9.27
CA GLY A 13 -6.39 -3.07 10.01
C GLY A 13 -5.48 -1.90 9.60
N VAL A 14 -4.59 -2.13 8.64
CA VAL A 14 -3.65 -1.13 8.12
C VAL A 14 -3.91 -0.92 6.63
N ALA A 15 -3.40 -1.81 5.78
CA ALA A 15 -3.51 -1.75 4.33
C ALA A 15 -3.00 -3.03 3.65
N THR A 16 -3.31 -3.15 2.36
CA THR A 16 -2.74 -4.14 1.45
C THR A 16 -2.12 -3.42 0.25
N VAL A 17 -0.91 -3.81 -0.15
CA VAL A 17 -0.24 -3.37 -1.39
C VAL A 17 -0.12 -4.57 -2.31
N ARG A 18 -0.66 -4.46 -3.53
CA ARG A 18 -0.61 -5.51 -4.55
C ARG A 18 -0.31 -4.94 -5.94
N TRP A 19 0.23 -5.78 -6.82
CA TRP A 19 0.24 -5.50 -8.24
C TRP A 19 -1.14 -5.74 -8.84
N ASP A 20 -1.63 -4.81 -9.66
CA ASP A 20 -2.88 -4.95 -10.38
C ASP A 20 -2.57 -5.11 -11.88
N ALA A 21 -2.36 -6.37 -12.29
CA ALA A 21 -1.89 -6.70 -13.64
C ALA A 21 -2.77 -6.12 -14.78
N PRO A 22 -4.11 -6.17 -14.71
CA PRO A 22 -4.97 -5.64 -15.77
C PRO A 22 -4.78 -4.15 -16.05
N HIS A 23 -4.45 -3.36 -15.02
CA HIS A 23 -4.28 -1.91 -15.14
C HIS A 23 -2.81 -1.48 -15.15
N SER A 24 -1.89 -2.43 -14.92
CA SER A 24 -0.45 -2.20 -14.79
C SER A 24 -0.14 -1.07 -13.80
N THR A 25 -0.69 -1.21 -12.60
CA THR A 25 -0.56 -0.24 -11.51
C THR A 25 -0.30 -0.97 -10.20
N VAL A 26 0.44 -0.35 -9.30
CA VAL A 26 0.43 -0.74 -7.89
C VAL A 26 -0.89 -0.28 -7.30
N PHE A 27 -1.62 -1.16 -6.62
CA PHE A 27 -2.87 -0.84 -5.95
C PHE A 27 -2.69 -0.99 -4.44
N VAL A 28 -3.05 0.07 -3.72
CA VAL A 28 -2.99 0.13 -2.26
C VAL A 28 -4.40 0.27 -1.74
N GLU A 29 -4.85 -0.66 -0.92
CA GLU A 29 -6.15 -0.60 -0.26
C GLU A 29 -5.95 -0.38 1.24
N TRP A 30 -6.39 0.77 1.75
CA TRP A 30 -6.34 1.05 3.18
C TRP A 30 -7.49 0.36 3.92
N ASP A 31 -7.21 -0.11 5.13
CA ASP A 31 -8.21 -0.75 6.01
C ASP A 31 -8.05 -0.31 7.48
N GLY A 32 -7.60 0.92 7.72
CA GLY A 32 -7.54 1.48 9.06
C GLY A 32 -6.39 2.46 9.23
N TRP A 33 -5.61 2.28 10.29
CA TRP A 33 -4.53 3.20 10.67
C TRP A 33 -3.20 2.46 10.67
N ALA A 34 -2.13 3.17 10.32
CA ALA A 34 -0.77 2.69 10.42
C ALA A 34 -0.03 3.50 11.49
N ASN A 35 0.78 2.85 12.30
CA ASN A 35 1.83 3.55 13.06
C ASN A 35 3.02 3.88 12.15
N THR A 36 4.00 4.63 12.67
CA THR A 36 5.20 5.04 11.91
C THR A 36 5.95 3.86 11.26
N ALA A 37 6.11 2.73 11.95
CA ALA A 37 6.84 1.58 11.41
C ALA A 37 6.05 0.87 10.30
N GLU A 38 4.74 0.68 10.49
CA GLU A 38 3.85 0.11 9.49
C GLU A 38 3.76 0.98 8.24
N PHE A 39 3.73 2.31 8.42
CA PHE A 39 3.68 3.26 7.31
C PHE A 39 4.97 3.22 6.48
N ASN A 40 6.14 3.20 7.13
CA ASN A 40 7.41 3.05 6.42
C ASN A 40 7.49 1.72 5.65
N ALA A 41 7.07 0.62 6.27
CA ALA A 41 7.05 -0.69 5.62
C ALA A 41 6.10 -0.74 4.42
N LEU A 42 4.95 -0.06 4.51
CA LEU A 42 4.01 0.11 3.40
C LEU A 42 4.65 0.88 2.23
N LEU A 43 5.29 2.03 2.51
CA LEU A 43 5.99 2.81 1.48
C LEU A 43 7.12 2.03 0.81
N ASP A 44 7.90 1.27 1.58
CA ASP A 44 8.96 0.42 1.04
C ASP A 44 8.40 -0.67 0.11
N ALA A 45 7.24 -1.25 0.47
CA ALA A 45 6.54 -2.23 -0.35
C ALA A 45 6.01 -1.62 -1.66
N GLU A 46 5.45 -0.41 -1.61
CA GLU A 46 5.03 0.34 -2.81
C GLU A 46 6.21 0.60 -3.74
N VAL A 47 7.33 1.11 -3.22
CA VAL A 47 8.54 1.38 -4.00
C VAL A 47 9.12 0.10 -4.60
N LYS A 48 9.10 -1.00 -3.85
CA LYS A 48 9.54 -2.31 -4.33
C LYS A 48 8.67 -2.78 -5.52
N ALA A 49 7.35 -2.73 -5.38
CA ALA A 49 6.42 -3.13 -6.44
C ALA A 49 6.59 -2.28 -7.71
N LEU A 50 6.72 -0.95 -7.56
CA LEU A 50 6.97 -0.04 -8.69
C LEU A 50 8.26 -0.41 -9.45
N ARG A 51 9.33 -0.74 -8.71
CA ARG A 51 10.63 -1.13 -9.30
C ARG A 51 10.57 -2.50 -9.99
N GLU A 52 9.99 -3.50 -9.34
CA GLU A 52 9.91 -4.86 -9.90
C GLU A 52 9.09 -4.90 -11.19
N HIS A 53 7.99 -4.16 -11.26
CA HIS A 53 7.17 -4.07 -12.48
C HIS A 53 7.60 -2.95 -13.44
N THR A 54 8.71 -2.24 -13.16
CA THR A 54 9.22 -1.12 -13.97
C THR A 54 8.11 -0.11 -14.33
N CYS A 55 7.29 0.25 -13.34
CA CYS A 55 6.13 1.11 -13.53
C CYS A 55 6.18 2.34 -12.62
N SER A 56 5.31 3.31 -12.92
CA SER A 56 5.20 4.57 -12.18
C SER A 56 3.77 4.85 -11.70
N ARG A 57 2.83 3.93 -11.96
CA ARG A 57 1.42 4.08 -11.63
C ARG A 57 1.15 3.45 -10.28
N LEU A 58 0.56 4.25 -9.40
CA LEU A 58 0.07 3.81 -8.10
C LEU A 58 -1.30 4.44 -7.86
N LEU A 59 -2.24 3.62 -7.43
CA LEU A 59 -3.55 4.07 -6.96
C LEU A 59 -3.74 3.63 -5.52
N ALA A 60 -3.93 4.61 -4.62
CA ALA A 60 -4.26 4.36 -3.24
C ALA A 60 -5.75 4.61 -2.98
N ASP A 61 -6.48 3.56 -2.63
CA ASP A 61 -7.83 3.66 -2.08
C ASP A 61 -7.75 3.99 -0.58
N CYS A 62 -7.81 5.28 -0.29
CA CYS A 62 -7.77 5.80 1.08
C CYS A 62 -9.15 5.90 1.75
N ARG A 63 -10.24 5.35 1.17
CA ARG A 63 -11.60 5.55 1.70
C ARG A 63 -11.81 5.03 3.13
N ARG A 64 -11.00 4.06 3.55
CA ARG A 64 -11.00 3.50 4.92
C ARG A 64 -9.76 3.86 5.73
N GLN A 65 -8.91 4.75 5.21
CA GLN A 65 -7.78 5.28 5.96
C GLN A 65 -8.31 6.08 7.15
N ARG A 66 -7.90 5.68 8.36
CA ARG A 66 -8.23 6.39 9.60
C ARG A 66 -7.20 7.49 9.87
N VAL A 67 -7.60 8.44 10.72
CA VAL A 67 -6.79 9.60 11.10
C VAL A 67 -5.43 9.15 11.62
N LEU A 68 -4.37 9.78 11.10
CA LEU A 68 -3.02 9.67 11.65
C LEU A 68 -3.05 10.12 13.10
N ASN A 69 -2.57 9.29 14.03
CA ASN A 69 -2.42 9.70 15.42
C ASN A 69 -1.58 10.99 15.47
N PRO A 70 -2.02 12.07 16.14
CA PRO A 70 -1.25 13.31 16.20
C PRO A 70 0.20 13.14 16.66
N ALA A 71 0.46 12.16 17.53
CA ALA A 71 1.83 11.82 17.95
C ALA A 71 2.72 11.31 16.80
N ASP A 72 2.13 10.70 15.77
CA ASP A 72 2.80 10.23 14.55
C ASP A 72 2.87 11.34 13.45
N GLN A 73 2.35 12.55 13.71
CA GLN A 73 2.37 13.69 12.77
C GLN A 73 3.49 14.70 13.05
N GLU A 74 4.16 14.59 14.19
CA GLU A 74 5.23 15.51 14.60
C GLU A 74 6.59 14.97 14.10
N ARG A 75 7.41 15.88 13.54
CA ARG A 75 8.69 15.59 12.89
C ARG A 75 9.88 15.98 13.76
#